data_AF-X1M1Z9-F1
#
_entry.id   AF-X1M1Z9-F1
#
_cell.length_a   1.000
_cell.length_b   1.000
_cell.length_c   1.000
_cell.angle_alpha   90.00
_cell.angle_beta   90.00
_cell.angle_gamma   90.00
#
_symmetry.space_group_name_H-M   'P 1'
#
loop_
_entity.id
_entity.type
_entity.pdbx_description
1 polymer ?
#
loop_
_entity_poly.entity_id
_entity_poly.type
_entity_poly.pdbx_seq_one_letter_code
_entity_poly.pdbx_strand_id
1 'polypeptide(L)' 'MVAVIVEVAFISNPKEEKLLKTNKFRENAAQALFEAIKYYIENTPDDGV' A
#
# COMPACT_ATOMS: atom_id res chain seq x y z
N MET A 1 -4.09 18.72 2.46
CA MET A 1 -4.00 17.69 1.41
C MET A 1 -2.84 16.77 1.76
N VAL A 2 -3.10 15.46 1.89
CA VAL A 2 -2.08 14.46 2.26
C VAL A 2 -1.81 13.57 1.04
N ALA A 3 -0.53 13.30 0.77
CA ALA A 3 -0.09 12.50 -0.36
C ALA A 3 1.11 11.63 0.03
N VAL A 4 1.12 10.39 -0.43
CA VAL A 4 2.21 9.42 -0.22
C VAL A 4 2.48 8.65 -1.50
N ILE A 5 3.72 8.17 -1.67
CA ILE A 5 4.14 7.24 -2.72
C ILE A 5 4.66 6.00 -2.00
N VAL A 6 4.21 4.81 -2.41
CA VAL A 6 4.60 3.54 -1.79
C VAL A 6 5.24 2.62 -2.82
N GLU A 7 6.49 2.27 -2.58
CA GLU A 7 7.21 1.23 -3.32
C GLU A 7 6.98 -0.12 -2.62
N VAL A 8 6.13 -0.97 -3.20
CA VAL A 8 5.74 -2.25 -2.57
C VAL A 8 6.76 -3.37 -2.77
N ALA A 9 7.69 -3.22 -3.72
CA ALA A 9 8.77 -4.16 -4.04
C ALA A 9 9.75 -3.53 -5.05
N PHE A 10 10.96 -4.08 -5.14
CA PHE A 10 12.00 -3.66 -6.08
C PHE A 10 12.17 -4.65 -7.24
N ILE A 11 11.99 -4.17 -8.47
CA ILE A 11 12.26 -4.96 -9.70
C ILE A 11 13.75 -5.31 -9.83
N SER A 12 14.64 -4.49 -9.27
CA SER A 12 16.08 -4.75 -9.25
C SER A 12 16.47 -5.93 -8.37
N ASN A 13 15.60 -6.38 -7.45
CA ASN A 13 15.80 -7.55 -6.64
C ASN A 13 15.08 -8.76 -7.28
N PRO A 14 15.81 -9.79 -7.78
CA PRO A 14 15.20 -10.93 -8.47
C PRO A 14 14.22 -11.73 -7.61
N LYS A 15 14.32 -11.68 -6.27
CA LYS A 15 13.37 -12.34 -5.38
C LYS A 15 12.05 -11.57 -5.32
N GLU A 16 12.12 -10.24 -5.21
CA GLU A 16 10.94 -9.38 -5.14
C GLU A 16 10.24 -9.24 -6.49
N GLU A 17 11.01 -9.16 -7.58
CA GLU A 17 10.47 -9.19 -8.95
C GLU A 17 9.62 -10.45 -9.20
N LYS A 18 10.07 -11.62 -8.71
CA LYS A 18 9.30 -12.87 -8.79
C LYS A 18 8.02 -12.81 -7.97
N LEU A 19 8.06 -12.19 -6.78
CA LEU A 19 6.87 -12.04 -5.92
C LEU A 19 5.84 -11.14 -6.58
N LEU A 20 6.24 -10.02 -7.19
CA LEU A 20 5.37 -9.09 -7.92
C LEU A 20 4.54 -9.77 -9.03
N LYS A 21 5.06 -10.83 -9.64
CA LYS A 21 4.36 -11.60 -10.68
C LYS A 21 3.23 -12.47 -10.13
N THR A 22 3.20 -12.73 -8.82
CA THR A 22 2.16 -13.57 -8.20
C THR A 22 0.90 -12.78 -7.86
N ASN A 23 -0.28 -13.36 -8.14
CA ASN A 23 -1.56 -12.74 -7.76
C ASN A 23 -1.67 -12.55 -6.24
N LYS A 24 -1.20 -13.54 -5.46
CA LYS A 24 -1.23 -13.50 -3.99
C LYS A 24 -0.48 -12.29 -3.42
N PHE A 25 0.72 -12.00 -3.92
CA PHE A 25 1.49 -10.85 -3.43
C PHE A 25 0.78 -9.53 -3.76
N ARG A 26 0.28 -9.39 -5.00
CA ARG A 26 -0.43 -8.17 -5.42
C ARG A 26 -1.72 -7.95 -4.62
N GLU A 27 -2.47 -9.01 -4.36
CA GLU A 27 -3.68 -8.96 -3.53
C GLU A 27 -3.35 -8.54 -2.10
N ASN A 28 -2.34 -9.16 -1.49
CA ASN A 28 -1.91 -8.81 -0.14
C ASN A 28 -1.42 -7.35 -0.04
N ALA A 29 -0.68 -6.86 -1.04
CA ALA A 29 -0.24 -5.48 -1.09
C ALA A 29 -1.43 -4.51 -1.23
N ALA A 30 -2.39 -4.81 -2.11
CA ALA A 30 -3.60 -4.01 -2.27
C ALA A 30 -4.43 -3.98 -0.97
N GLN A 31 -4.61 -5.13 -0.32
CA GLN A 31 -5.34 -5.23 0.95
C GLN A 31 -4.67 -4.41 2.05
N ALA A 32 -3.35 -4.50 2.20
CA ALA A 32 -2.61 -3.73 3.19
C ALA A 32 -2.71 -2.21 2.95
N LEU A 33 -2.63 -1.78 1.69
CA LEU A 33 -2.80 -0.36 1.33
C LEU A 33 -4.23 0.12 1.61
N PHE A 34 -5.23 -0.69 1.27
CA PHE A 34 -6.63 -0.39 1.56
C PHE A 34 -6.87 -0.23 3.06
N GLU A 35 -6.38 -1.18 3.87
CA GLU A 35 -6.50 -1.13 5.33
C GLU A 35 -5.81 0.09 5.92
N ALA A 36 -4.60 0.44 5.43
CA ALA A 36 -3.88 1.62 5.88
C ALA A 36 -4.62 2.93 5.57
N ILE A 37 -5.16 3.06 4.35
CA ILE A 37 -5.93 4.24 3.93
C ILE A 37 -7.23 4.34 4.75
N LYS A 38 -7.94 3.21 4.91
CA LYS A 38 -9.16 3.15 5.70
C LYS A 38 -8.89 3.56 7.15
N TYR A 39 -7.85 2.99 7.76
CA TYR A 39 -7.44 3.33 9.12
C TYR A 39 -7.12 4.82 9.25
N TYR A 40 -6.36 5.39 8.30
CA TYR A 40 -6.06 6.81 8.29
C TYR A 40 -7.34 7.66 8.25
N ILE A 41 -8.29 7.35 7.37
CA ILE A 41 -9.54 8.11 7.25
C ILE A 41 -10.38 8.00 8.53
N GLU A 42 -10.48 6.81 9.13
CA GLU A 42 -11.29 6.57 10.33
C GLU A 42 -10.71 7.20 11.61
N ASN A 43 -9.39 7.43 11.65
CA ASN A 43 -8.68 7.85 12.86
C ASN A 43 -8.03 9.23 12.75
N THR A 44 -8.03 9.86 11.57
CA THR A 44 -7.62 11.26 11.44
C THR A 44 -8.78 12.12 11.94
N PRO A 45 -8.58 12.99 12.95
CA PRO A 45 -9.63 13.89 13.40
C PRO A 45 -10.07 14.78 12.22
N ASP A 46 -11.37 15.01 12.12
CA ASP A 46 -11.90 15.99 11.16
C ASP A 46 -11.57 17.37 11.71
N ASP A 47 -10.38 17.88 11.36
CA ASP A 47 -9.90 19.19 11.77
C ASP A 47 -10.71 20.33 11.11
N GLY A 48 -11.80 20.01 10.40
CA GLY A 48 -12.79 20.96 9.91
C GLY A 48 -12.17 22.03 9.02
N VAL A 49 -11.88 21.65 7.76
CA VAL A 49 -11.78 22.64 6.69
C VAL A 49 -13.17 23.03 6.21
#